data_AF-A0A6J5G5T6-F1
#
_entry.id   AF-A0A6J5G5T6-F1
#
_cell.length_a   1.000
_cell.length_b   1.000
_cell.length_c   1.000
_cell.angle_alpha   90.00
_cell.angle_beta   90.00
_cell.angle_gamma   90.00
#
_symmetry.space_group_name_H-M   'P 1'
#
loop_
_entity.id
_entity.type
_entity.pdbx_description
1 polymer ?
#
loop_
_entity_poly.entity_id
_entity_poly.type
_entity_poly.pdbx_seq_one_letter_code
_entity_poly.pdbx_strand_id
1 'polypeptide(L)'
;MRKLLTLPPDTRLCMCHDYPPPSREPRWQTTVAEQRRGNIHLNDAVSAAEFVAMRTARDRTLGMPTLILPAIQINIRAGALPEPQDNGVRYLKIPLNAF
;
A
#
# COMPACT_ATOMS: atom_id res chain seq x y z
N MET A 1 -7.88 -9.79 2.77
CA MET A 1 -7.82 -9.25 4.15
C MET A 1 -8.48 -10.16 5.19
N ARG A 2 -9.72 -10.64 5.02
CA ARG A 2 -10.38 -11.51 6.04
C ARG A 2 -9.52 -12.71 6.47
N LYS A 3 -8.81 -13.37 5.54
CA LYS A 3 -7.83 -14.44 5.86
C LYS A 3 -6.74 -14.04 6.86
N LEU A 4 -6.23 -12.80 6.84
CA LEU A 4 -5.24 -12.34 7.82
C LEU A 4 -5.88 -12.10 9.19
N LEU A 5 -7.12 -11.61 9.20
CA LEU A 5 -7.86 -11.33 10.43
C LEU A 5 -8.46 -12.59 11.09
N THR A 6 -8.26 -13.77 10.50
CA THR A 6 -8.58 -15.05 11.15
C THR A 6 -7.43 -15.63 11.97
N LEU A 7 -6.24 -15.00 11.93
CA LEU A 7 -5.13 -15.36 12.81
C LEU A 7 -5.48 -15.10 14.29
N PRO A 8 -4.74 -15.67 15.27
CA PRO A 8 -4.97 -15.42 16.69
C PRO A 8 -5.07 -13.92 17.02
N PRO A 9 -5.97 -13.49 17.94
CA PRO A 9 -6.24 -12.07 18.21
C PRO A 9 -4.99 -11.24 18.58
N ASP A 10 -4.04 -11.87 19.26
CA ASP A 10 -2.76 -11.32 19.72
C ASP A 10 -1.66 -11.33 18.64
N THR A 11 -1.93 -11.90 17.46
CA THR A 11 -0.99 -11.89 16.34
C THR A 11 -0.63 -10.45 15.99
N ARG A 12 0.66 -10.13 16.12
CA ARG A 12 1.20 -8.82 15.75
C ARG A 12 1.28 -8.69 14.25
N LEU A 13 0.68 -7.63 13.73
CA LEU A 13 0.73 -7.23 12.34
C LEU A 13 1.69 -6.04 12.21
N CYS A 14 2.74 -6.20 11.40
CA CYS A 14 3.69 -5.13 11.09
C CYS A 14 3.27 -4.44 9.78
N MET A 15 2.96 -3.15 9.85
CA MET A 15 2.52 -2.37 8.69
C MET A 15 3.72 -1.98 7.82
N CYS A 16 3.54 -2.06 6.50
CA CYS A 16 4.58 -1.63 5.57
C CYS A 16 4.72 -0.11 5.51
N HIS A 17 3.62 0.62 5.74
CA HIS A 17 3.59 2.08 5.75
C HIS A 17 2.68 2.56 6.87
N ASP A 18 3.02 3.72 7.42
CA ASP A 18 2.13 4.48 8.27
C ASP A 18 2.10 5.95 7.79
N TYR A 19 0.89 6.49 7.69
CA TYR A 19 0.63 7.89 7.33
C TYR A 19 -0.10 8.54 8.51
N PRO A 20 0.62 8.86 9.61
CA PRO A 20 -0.02 9.34 10.83
C PRO A 20 -0.70 10.70 10.59
N PRO A 21 -1.92 10.90 11.13
CA PRO A 21 -2.45 12.24 11.26
C PRO A 21 -1.61 13.05 12.27
N PRO A 22 -1.71 14.39 12.29
CA PRO A 22 -0.95 15.23 13.23
C PRO A 22 -1.18 14.91 14.72
N SER A 23 -2.25 14.19 15.04
CA SER A 23 -2.64 13.85 16.41
C SER A 23 -1.91 12.66 17.01
N ARG A 24 -1.08 11.94 16.25
CA ARG A 24 -0.32 10.81 16.80
C ARG A 24 1.04 10.63 16.14
N GLU A 25 1.93 10.01 16.90
CA GLU A 25 3.21 9.51 16.40
C GLU A 25 3.03 8.33 15.42
N PRO A 26 4.05 8.06 14.58
CA PRO A 26 4.08 6.89 13.73
C PRO A 26 3.89 5.58 14.50
N ARG A 27 3.10 4.67 13.94
CA ARG A 27 2.83 3.32 14.46
C ARG A 27 2.88 2.32 13.32
N TRP A 28 3.85 1.41 13.39
CA TRP A 28 4.07 0.35 12.39
C TRP A 28 3.63 -1.03 12.90
N GLN A 29 3.02 -1.11 14.08
CA GLN A 29 2.55 -2.36 14.68
C GLN A 29 1.13 -2.21 15.22
N THR A 30 0.36 -3.29 15.12
CA THR A 30 -0.99 -3.45 15.64
C THR A 30 -1.24 -4.95 15.86
N THR A 31 -2.39 -5.33 16.41
CA THR A 31 -2.81 -6.73 16.51
C THR A 31 -4.03 -7.03 15.65
N VAL A 32 -4.30 -8.33 15.41
CA VAL A 32 -5.55 -8.75 14.76
C VAL A 32 -6.77 -8.26 15.53
N ALA A 33 -6.76 -8.33 16.87
CA ALA A 33 -7.84 -7.85 17.71
C ALA A 33 -8.12 -6.35 17.52
N GLU A 34 -7.05 -5.54 17.49
CA GLU A 34 -7.16 -4.09 17.27
C GLU A 34 -7.70 -3.77 15.88
N GLN A 35 -7.25 -4.46 14.83
CA GLN A 35 -7.74 -4.25 13.47
C GLN A 35 -9.21 -4.65 13.34
N ARG A 36 -9.62 -5.79 13.89
CA ARG A 36 -11.02 -6.24 13.86
C ARG A 36 -11.96 -5.30 14.59
N ARG A 37 -11.50 -4.67 15.68
CA ARG A 37 -12.29 -3.72 16.47
C ARG A 37 -12.29 -2.31 15.88
N GLY A 38 -11.14 -1.82 15.44
CA GLY A 38 -10.89 -0.39 15.23
C GLY A 38 -10.48 0.02 13.82
N ASN A 39 -10.35 -0.91 12.87
CA ASN A 39 -10.04 -0.52 11.49
C ASN A 39 -11.22 0.27 10.90
N ILE A 40 -10.98 1.52 10.52
CA ILE A 40 -12.01 2.44 10.02
C ILE A 40 -12.64 2.02 8.68
N HIS A 41 -12.03 1.08 7.96
CA HIS A 41 -12.47 0.61 6.65
C HIS A 41 -12.93 -0.85 6.64
N LEU A 42 -12.37 -1.71 7.51
CA LEU A 42 -12.52 -3.17 7.42
C LEU A 42 -12.60 -3.85 8.80
N ASN A 43 -13.24 -3.20 9.77
CA ASN A 43 -13.58 -3.85 11.04
C ASN A 43 -14.67 -4.93 10.84
N ASP A 44 -15.04 -5.62 11.92
CA ASP A 44 -16.00 -6.73 11.87
C ASP A 44 -17.43 -6.32 11.47
N ALA A 45 -17.80 -5.05 11.62
CA ALA A 45 -19.12 -4.57 11.22
C ALA A 45 -19.24 -4.30 9.69
N VAL A 46 -18.12 -4.27 8.96
CA VAL A 46 -18.12 -3.91 7.53
C VAL A 46 -18.24 -5.15 6.65
N SER A 47 -19.30 -5.20 5.84
CA SER A 47 -19.50 -6.23 4.84
C SER A 47 -18.53 -6.09 3.66
N ALA A 48 -18.39 -7.16 2.87
CA ALA A 48 -17.57 -7.11 1.66
C ALA A 48 -18.09 -6.09 0.64
N ALA A 49 -19.41 -5.96 0.47
CA ALA A 49 -20.02 -5.03 -0.47
C ALA A 49 -19.79 -3.57 -0.07
N GLU A 50 -19.97 -3.24 1.21
CA GLU A 50 -19.70 -1.89 1.73
C GLU A 50 -18.22 -1.52 1.59
N PHE A 51 -17.32 -2.45 1.90
CA PHE A 51 -15.89 -2.25 1.72
C PHE A 51 -15.54 -1.96 0.25
N VAL A 52 -16.05 -2.76 -0.68
CA VAL A 52 -15.79 -2.57 -2.13
C VAL A 52 -16.31 -1.22 -2.59
N ALA A 53 -17.56 -0.86 -2.26
CA ALA A 53 -18.14 0.41 -2.64
C ALA A 53 -17.31 1.60 -2.12
N MET A 54 -16.96 1.58 -0.83
CA MET A 54 -16.12 2.61 -0.21
C MET A 54 -14.74 2.68 -0.86
N ARG A 55 -14.07 1.53 -1.05
CA ARG A 55 -12.70 1.48 -1.59
C ARG A 55 -12.66 1.96 -3.03
N THR A 56 -13.59 1.53 -3.88
CA THR A 56 -13.71 1.98 -5.28
C THR A 56 -13.97 3.48 -5.37
N ALA A 57 -14.88 4.02 -4.55
CA ALA A 57 -15.15 5.46 -4.53
C ALA A 57 -13.90 6.26 -4.13
N ARG A 58 -13.17 5.79 -3.10
CA ARG A 58 -11.94 6.43 -2.63
C ARG A 58 -10.80 6.33 -3.64
N ASP A 59 -10.63 5.20 -4.33
CA ASP A 59 -9.55 5.01 -5.30
C ASP A 59 -9.63 6.01 -6.46
N ARG A 60 -10.85 6.36 -6.89
CA ARG A 60 -11.08 7.36 -7.95
C ARG A 60 -10.61 8.77 -7.59
N THR A 61 -10.41 9.08 -6.31
CA THR A 61 -10.00 10.40 -5.86
C THR A 61 -8.50 10.52 -5.61
N LEU A 62 -7.74 9.44 -5.76
CA LEU A 62 -6.32 9.40 -5.44
C LEU A 62 -5.47 9.70 -6.68
N GLY A 63 -4.45 10.55 -6.51
CA GLY A 63 -3.41 10.73 -7.52
C GLY A 63 -2.44 9.56 -7.55
N MET A 64 -1.64 9.49 -8.62
CA MET A 64 -0.55 8.52 -8.72
C MET A 64 0.50 8.76 -7.61
N PRO A 65 1.01 7.70 -6.95
CA PRO A 65 2.14 7.83 -6.02
C PRO A 65 3.36 8.44 -6.73
N THR A 66 4.05 9.37 -6.07
CA THR A 66 5.19 10.11 -6.63
C THR A 66 6.26 9.21 -7.27
N LEU A 67 6.51 8.04 -6.68
CA LEU A 67 7.56 7.11 -7.12
C LEU A 67 7.04 5.88 -7.88
N ILE A 68 5.77 5.85 -8.31
CA ILE A 68 5.19 4.64 -8.93
C ILE A 68 5.97 4.19 -10.17
N LEU A 69 6.33 5.09 -11.08
CA LEU A 69 7.03 4.76 -12.33
C LEU A 69 8.50 4.34 -12.09
N PRO A 70 9.30 5.04 -11.26
CA PRO A 70 10.62 4.55 -10.86
C PRO A 70 10.57 3.21 -10.13
N ALA A 71 9.71 3.09 -9.12
CA ALA A 71 9.68 1.93 -8.23
C ALA A 71 9.29 0.67 -8.98
N ILE A 72 8.28 0.71 -9.85
CA ILE A 72 7.84 -0.50 -10.57
C ILE A 72 8.91 -1.02 -11.54
N GLN A 73 9.65 -0.13 -12.19
CA GLN A 73 10.73 -0.50 -13.13
C GLN A 73 11.89 -1.23 -12.43
N ILE A 74 12.16 -0.88 -11.17
CA ILE A 74 13.24 -1.47 -10.38
C ILE A 74 12.73 -2.72 -9.65
N ASN A 75 11.56 -2.64 -9.01
CA ASN A 75 11.05 -3.70 -8.14
C ASN A 75 10.62 -4.95 -8.92
N ILE A 76 10.11 -4.81 -10.15
CA ILE A 76 9.80 -5.98 -11.00
C ILE A 76 11.06 -6.78 -11.38
N ARG A 77 12.24 -6.15 -11.27
CA ARG A 77 13.55 -6.75 -11.52
C ARG A 77 14.27 -7.11 -10.22
N ALA A 78 13.51 -7.37 -9.15
CA ALA A 78 14.04 -7.70 -7.81
C ALA A 78 15.04 -6.66 -7.27
N GLY A 79 14.88 -5.38 -7.62
CA GLY A 79 15.78 -4.30 -7.19
C GLY A 79 16.90 -3.98 -8.19
N ALA A 80 17.05 -4.74 -9.28
CA ALA A 80 18.06 -4.45 -10.29
C ALA A 80 17.71 -3.19 -11.10
N LEU A 81 18.69 -2.32 -11.25
CA LEU A 81 18.60 -1.15 -12.12
C LEU A 81 18.59 -1.57 -13.60
N PRO A 82 18.02 -0.76 -14.51
CA PRO A 82 18.14 -1.00 -15.95
C PRO A 82 19.59 -1.11 -16.38
N GLU A 83 19.90 -1.97 -17.36
CA GLU A 83 21.25 -2.03 -17.95
C GLU A 83 21.71 -0.66 -18.47
N PRO A 84 23.02 -0.37 -18.38
CA PRO A 84 23.56 0.87 -18.92
C PRO A 84 23.38 0.88 -20.44
N GLN A 85 23.18 2.07 -20.99
CA GLN A 85 23.27 2.28 -22.44
C GLN A 85 24.73 2.38 -22.88
N ASP A 86 24.98 2.62 -24.17
CA ASP A 86 26.34 2.68 -24.77
C ASP A 86 27.23 3.76 -24.14
N ASN A 87 26.65 4.77 -23.49
CA ASN A 87 27.37 5.80 -22.74
C ASN A 87 27.72 5.40 -21.29
N GLY A 88 27.43 4.16 -20.90
CA GLY A 88 27.66 3.65 -19.54
C GLY A 88 26.63 4.11 -18.50
N VAL A 89 25.62 4.91 -18.86
CA VAL A 89 24.63 5.48 -17.94
C VAL A 89 23.34 4.68 -17.95
N ARG A 90 22.75 4.49 -16.76
CA ARG A 90 21.45 3.82 -16.56
C ARG A 90 20.34 4.86 -16.53
N TYR A 91 19.23 4.58 -17.21
CA TYR A 91 18.09 5.51 -17.32
C TYR A 91 16.79 4.84 -16.91
N LEU A 92 15.98 5.55 -16.13
CA LEU A 92 14.58 5.22 -15.92
C LEU A 92 13.75 5.77 -17.07
N LYS A 93 12.75 5.01 -17.53
CA LYS A 93 11.86 5.42 -18.62
C LYS A 93 10.58 6.00 -18.03
N ILE A 94 10.23 7.22 -18.40
CA ILE A 94 8.97 7.85 -18.01
C ILE A 94 8.07 7.90 -19.25
N PRO A 95 7.00 7.08 -19.31
CA PRO A 95 6.03 7.18 -20.39
C PRO A 95 5.28 8.51 -20.31
N LEU A 96 5.12 9.16 -21.47
CA LEU A 96 4.38 10.42 -21.58
C LEU A 96 2.96 10.12 -22.06
N ASN A 97 1.96 10.67 -21.37
CA ASN A 97 0.52 10.59 -21.72
C ASN A 97 -0.02 9.17 -21.92
N ALA A 98 0.40 8.22 -21.08
CA ALA A 98 -0.02 6.81 -21.18
C ALA A 98 -1.10 6.38 -20.17
N PHE A 99 -1.59 7.31 -19.32
CA PHE A 99 -2.52 7.03 -18.22
C PHE A 99 -3.53 8.15 -18.05
#